data_AF-A0A0C2ZZ12-F1
#
_entry.id   AF-A0A0C2ZZ12-F1
#
_cell.length_a   1.000
_cell.length_b   1.000
_cell.length_c   1.000
_cell.angle_alpha   90.00
_cell.angle_beta   90.00
_cell.angle_gamma   90.00
#
_symmetry.space_group_name_H-M   'P 1'
#
loop_
_entity.id
_entity.type
_entity.pdbx_description
1 polymer ?
#
loop_
_entity_poly.entity_id
_entity_poly.type
_entity_poly.pdbx_seq_one_letter_code
_entity_poly.pdbx_strand_id
1 'polypeptide(L)' 'QDYFVGLKQDLSNAVGDISFTADIWSSDAQRPYLALTAHWIAEDSKTASLSLHSALIAFHRLCGNHTGESLGRTIL' A
#
# COMPACT_ATOMS: atom_id res chain seq x y z
N GLN A 1 3.04 2.85 -15.91
CA GLN A 1 2.40 1.51 -15.99
C GLN A 1 3.37 0.43 -15.52
N ASP A 2 4.65 0.54 -15.86
CA ASP A 2 5.71 -0.42 -15.50
C ASP A 2 6.00 -0.52 -13.99
N TYR A 3 5.82 0.58 -13.23
CA TYR A 3 5.98 0.58 -11.77
C TYR A 3 5.15 -0.52 -11.08
N PHE A 4 3.86 -0.61 -11.41
CA PHE A 4 2.97 -1.61 -10.80
C PHE A 4 3.22 -3.02 -11.31
N VAL A 5 3.85 -3.19 -12.49
CA VAL A 5 4.26 -4.51 -12.98
C VAL A 5 5.42 -5.03 -12.14
N GLY A 6 6.45 -4.21 -11.92
CA GLY A 6 7.56 -4.54 -11.03
C GLY A 6 7.08 -4.79 -9.60
N LEU A 7 6.24 -3.91 -9.06
CA LEU A 7 5.72 -4.05 -7.71
C LEU A 7 4.90 -5.33 -7.51
N LYS A 8 4.09 -5.74 -8.50
CA LYS A 8 3.38 -7.04 -8.43
C LYS A 8 4.35 -8.21 -8.37
N GLN A 9 5.44 -8.16 -9.13
CA GLN A 9 6.48 -9.18 -9.08
C GLN A 9 7.17 -9.20 -7.71
N ASP A 10 7.52 -8.04 -7.17
CA ASP A 10 8.15 -7.92 -5.86
C ASP A 10 7.25 -8.47 -4.74
N LEU A 11 5.97 -8.12 -4.75
CA LEU A 11 4.98 -8.63 -3.79
C LEU A 11 4.75 -10.14 -3.94
N SER A 12 4.77 -10.68 -5.17
CA SER A 12 4.64 -12.13 -5.39
C SER A 12 5.84 -12.93 -4.85
N ASN A 13 6.99 -12.26 -4.70
CA ASN A 13 8.22 -12.83 -4.15
C ASN A 13 8.39 -12.54 -2.65
N ALA A 14 7.38 -11.95 -1.99
CA ALA A 14 7.44 -11.68 -0.56
C ALA A 14 7.64 -12.98 0.24
N VAL A 15 8.50 -12.89 1.26
CA VAL A 15 8.72 -13.95 2.23
C VAL A 15 7.73 -13.74 3.38
N GLY A 16 6.76 -14.64 3.52
CA GLY A 16 5.70 -14.54 4.51
C GLY A 16 4.56 -13.62 4.06
N ASP A 17 3.89 -12.99 5.04
CA ASP A 17 2.68 -12.21 4.79
C ASP A 17 2.99 -10.78 4.31
N ILE A 18 2.12 -10.26 3.45
CA ILE A 18 2.09 -8.84 3.08
C ILE A 18 1.14 -8.13 4.05
N SER A 19 1.67 -7.15 4.79
CA SER A 19 0.88 -6.31 5.70
C SER A 19 0.53 -4.99 5.04
N PHE A 20 -0.64 -4.43 5.37
CA PHE A 20 -1.08 -3.16 4.82
C PHE A 20 -1.34 -2.14 5.93
N THR A 21 -0.93 -0.89 5.70
CA THR A 21 -1.33 0.25 6.52
C THR A 21 -2.19 1.19 5.69
N ALA A 22 -3.38 1.52 6.17
CA ALA A 22 -4.24 2.55 5.62
C ALA A 22 -4.11 3.81 6.49
N ASP A 23 -3.53 4.87 5.94
CA ASP A 23 -3.46 6.17 6.59
C ASP A 23 -4.53 7.09 6.00
N ILE A 24 -5.35 7.68 6.87
CA ILE A 24 -6.43 8.60 6.48
C ILE A 24 -6.25 9.89 7.25
N TRP A 25 -6.11 10.99 6.52
CA TRP A 25 -5.96 12.32 7.10
C TRP A 25 -6.72 13.35 6.28
N SER A 26 -6.96 14.50 6.89
CA SER A 26 -7.43 15.71 6.20
C SER A 26 -6.26 16.65 5.98
N SER A 27 -6.11 17.21 4.78
CA SER A 27 -5.13 18.27 4.55
C SER A 27 -5.58 19.59 5.19
N ASP A 28 -4.69 20.59 5.24
CA ASP A 28 -5.01 21.94 5.73
C ASP A 28 -6.20 22.60 5.00
N ALA A 29 -6.44 22.19 3.74
CA ALA A 29 -7.58 22.61 2.95
C ALA A 29 -8.88 21.80 3.27
N GLN A 30 -8.89 21.05 4.37
CA GLN A 30 -9.97 20.15 4.81
C GLN A 30 -10.37 19.11 3.75
N ARG A 31 -9.41 18.65 2.94
CA ARG A 31 -9.64 17.61 1.95
C ARG A 31 -9.17 16.27 2.51
N PRO A 32 -10.05 15.27 2.63
CA PRO A 32 -9.66 13.96 3.15
C PRO A 32 -8.92 13.14 2.09
N TYR A 33 -7.87 12.46 2.51
CA TYR A 33 -7.06 11.57 1.70
C TYR A 33 -6.90 10.21 2.36
N LEU A 34 -6.64 9.20 1.55
CA LEU A 34 -6.32 7.83 1.92
C LEU A 34 -5.03 7.43 1.21
N ALA A 35 -4.04 7.01 1.97
CA ALA A 35 -2.86 6.31 1.46
C ALA A 35 -2.90 4.86 1.95
N LEU A 36 -2.69 3.91 1.03
CA LEU A 36 -2.51 2.51 1.34
C LEU A 36 -1.09 2.10 1.00
N THR A 37 -0.36 1.62 2.01
CA THR A 37 1.03 1.18 1.87
C THR A 37 1.10 -0.32 2.15
N ALA A 38 1.69 -1.08 1.24
CA ALA A 38 2.06 -2.47 1.46
C ALA A 38 3.44 -2.54 2.12
N HIS A 39 3.59 -3.44 3.08
CA HIS A 39 4.85 -3.75 3.77
C HIS A 39 5.09 -5.25 3.66
N TRP A 40 6.29 -5.65 3.28
CA TRP A 40 6.65 -7.05 3.11
C TRP A 40 8.12 -7.30 3.40
N ILE A 41 8.48 -8.54 3.71
CA ILE A 41 9.87 -8.98 3.81
C ILE A 41 10.28 -9.59 2.47
N ALA A 42 11.49 -9.27 2.01
CA ALA A 42 12.12 -9.92 0.86
C ALA A 42 13.47 -10.51 1.28
N GLU A 43 13.86 -11.61 0.65
CA GLU A 43 15.18 -12.21 0.82
C GLU A 43 16.08 -11.80 -0.35
N ASP A 44 17.27 -11.27 -0.05
CA ASP A 44 18.29 -11.04 -1.06
C ASP A 44 18.91 -12.38 -1.47
N SER A 45 18.71 -12.75 -2.74
CA SER A 45 19.20 -14.01 -3.32
C SER A 45 20.72 -14.25 -3.23
N LYS A 46 21.53 -13.21 -3.02
CA LYS A 46 22.99 -13.30 -2.95
C LYS A 46 23.49 -13.41 -1.52
N THR A 47 22.84 -12.74 -0.57
CA THR A 47 23.28 -12.67 0.83
C THR A 47 22.42 -13.50 1.78
N ALA A 48 21.27 -14.03 1.32
CA ALA A 48 20.24 -14.67 2.14
C ALA A 48 19.75 -13.78 3.31
N SER A 49 19.92 -12.46 3.19
CA SER A 49 19.48 -11.52 4.22
C SER A 49 18.04 -11.11 3.99
N LEU A 50 17.27 -11.03 5.08
CA LEU A 50 15.91 -10.50 5.05
C LEU A 50 15.92 -8.98 5.18
N SER A 51 15.19 -8.29 4.30
CA SER A 51 14.98 -6.85 4.35
C SER A 51 13.49 -6.52 4.36
N LEU A 52 13.12 -5.49 5.13
CA LEU A 52 11.79 -4.91 5.11
C LEU A 52 11.66 -3.94 3.93
N HIS A 53 10.62 -4.11 3.13
CA HIS A 53 10.25 -3.25 2.03
C HIS A 53 8.87 -2.64 2.27
N SER A 54 8.65 -1.48 1.68
CA SER A 54 7.33 -0.84 1.67
C SER A 54 7.10 -0.08 0.37
N ALA A 55 5.83 0.00 -0.04
CA ALA A 55 5.42 0.72 -1.26
C ALA A 55 4.00 1.25 -1.13
N LEU A 56 3.80 2.48 -1.62
CA LEU A 56 2.47 3.10 -1.74
C LEU A 56 1.72 2.44 -2.90
N ILE A 57 0.65 1.70 -2.59
CA ILE A 57 -0.15 0.96 -3.57
C ILE A 57 -1.43 1.68 -3.96
N ALA A 58 -1.92 2.60 -3.12
CA ALA A 58 -3.07 3.44 -3.42
C ALA A 58 -2.92 4.83 -2.78
N PHE A 59 -3.36 5.87 -3.49
CA PHE A 59 -3.47 7.22 -2.96
C PHE A 59 -4.70 7.90 -3.56
N HIS A 60 -5.70 8.17 -2.72
CA HIS A 60 -6.99 8.68 -3.18
C HIS A 60 -7.42 9.88 -2.36
N ARG A 61 -8.05 10.86 -3.01
CA ARG A 61 -8.89 11.83 -2.30
C ARG A 61 -10.22 11.17 -2.01
N LEU A 62 -10.62 11.14 -0.74
CA LEU A 62 -11.91 10.60 -0.34
C LEU A 62 -13.02 11.62 -0.64
N CYS A 63 -14.17 11.14 -1.09
CA CYS A 63 -15.36 11.96 -1.32
C CYS A 63 -16.57 11.23 -0.72
N GLY A 64 -17.46 11.95 -0.03
CA GLY A 64 -18.64 11.36 0.61
C GLY A 64 -18.34 10.76 1.99
N ASN A 65 -19.11 9.74 2.39
CA ASN A 65 -19.06 9.19 3.75
C ASN A 65 -17.85 8.27 3.96
N HIS A 66 -17.14 8.45 5.08
CA HIS A 66 -15.96 7.66 5.46
C HIS A 66 -16.28 6.34 6.18
N THR A 67 -17.32 5.62 5.74
CA THR A 67 -17.65 4.30 6.30
C THR A 67 -16.65 3.24 5.79
N GLY A 68 -16.51 2.13 6.52
CA GLY A 68 -15.66 1.02 6.08
C GLY A 68 -16.02 0.50 4.68
N GLU A 69 -17.31 0.47 4.33
CA GLU A 69 -17.78 0.12 2.98
C GLU A 69 -17.29 1.09 1.91
N SER A 70 -17.41 2.40 2.13
CA SER A 70 -16.93 3.41 1.19
C SER A 70 -15.41 3.36 0.98
N LEU A 71 -14.67 3.10 2.06
CA LEU A 71 -13.21 2.95 2.01
C LEU A 71 -12.84 1.70 1.21
N GLY A 72 -13.51 0.58 1.45
CA GLY A 72 -13.34 -0.65 0.68
C GLY A 72 -13.54 -0.42 -0.82
N ARG A 73 -14.65 0.21 -1.23
CA ARG A 73 -14.94 0.56 -2.63
C ARG A 73 -13.96 1.55 -3.27
N THR A 74 -13.22 2.31 -2.46
CA THR A 74 -12.20 3.23 -2.98
C THR A 74 -10.92 2.49 -3.34
N ILE A 75 -10.62 1.39 -2.63
CA ILE A 75 -9.39 0.60 -2.79
C ILE A 75 -9.58 -0.57 -3.76
N LEU A 76 -10.75 -1.21 -3.76
CA LEU A 76 -11.09 -2.42 -4.51
C LEU A 76 -11.95 -2.12 -5.73
#